data_AF-A0A023ZRN4-F1
#
_entry.id   AF-A0A023ZRN4-F1
#
_cell.length_a   1.000
_cell.length_b   1.000
_cell.length_c   1.000
_cell.angle_alpha   90.00
_cell.angle_beta   90.00
_cell.angle_gamma   90.00
#
_symmetry.space_group_name_H-M   'P 1'
#
loop_
_entity.id
_entity.type
_entity.pdbx_description
1 polymer ?
#
loop_
_entity_poly.entity_id
_entity_poly.type
_entity_poly.pdbx_seq_one_letter_code
_entity_poly.pdbx_strand_id
1 'polypeptide(L)'
;MPCTHIFCYLCIKGVAARNRKCPLCRSDVKIEYLKNPKIIKQESSTNVNQYKWYYEGVEGWWEYEIRSCDEIENAFNSGAIECDIDVSGYTYKIDFKNMLQYRIDRPNRKRTIKRDLSCNDRKGIAGILYQ
;
A
#
# COMPACT_ATOMS: atom_id res chain seq x y z
N MET A 1 6.74 4.58 -17.21
CA MET A 1 5.60 4.88 -18.13
C MET A 1 6.14 5.31 -19.49
N PRO A 2 5.34 5.33 -20.57
CA PRO A 2 5.79 5.74 -21.91
C PRO A 2 6.39 7.15 -21.95
N CYS A 3 5.86 8.07 -21.14
CA CYS A 3 6.35 9.44 -21.03
C CYS A 3 7.58 9.61 -20.11
N THR A 4 8.27 8.51 -19.78
CA THR A 4 9.51 8.41 -18.98
C THR A 4 9.51 8.98 -17.55
N HIS A 5 8.48 9.75 -17.16
CA HIS A 5 8.32 10.26 -15.80
C HIS A 5 8.15 9.12 -14.77
N ILE A 6 8.74 9.35 -13.59
CA ILE A 6 8.84 8.39 -12.49
C ILE A 6 7.98 8.87 -11.33
N PHE A 7 7.21 7.96 -10.72
CA PHE A 7 6.35 8.24 -9.58
C PHE A 7 6.38 7.06 -8.62
N CYS A 8 6.00 7.30 -7.37
CA CYS A 8 5.66 6.22 -6.45
C CYS A 8 4.47 5.42 -7.01
N TYR A 9 4.46 4.10 -6.81
CA TYR A 9 3.43 3.23 -7.39
C TYR A 9 2.01 3.60 -6.90
N LEU A 10 1.83 3.83 -5.60
CA LEU A 10 0.54 4.23 -5.05
C LEU A 10 0.07 5.60 -5.54
N CYS A 11 1.00 6.53 -5.79
CA CYS A 11 0.73 7.85 -6.33
C CYS A 11 0.10 7.73 -7.72
N ILE A 12 0.78 7.01 -8.63
CA ILE A 12 0.31 6.87 -10.01
C ILE A 12 -0.94 6.00 -10.09
N LYS A 13 -1.09 5.01 -9.20
CA LYS A 13 -2.32 4.22 -9.04
C LYS A 13 -3.50 5.10 -8.67
N GLY A 14 -3.33 6.03 -7.72
CA GLY A 14 -4.34 7.00 -7.33
C GLY A 14 -4.74 7.96 -8.46
N VAL A 15 -3.77 8.41 -9.27
CA VAL A 15 -4.02 9.27 -10.43
C VAL A 15 -4.74 8.52 -11.55
N ALA A 16 -4.34 7.28 -11.84
CA ALA A 16 -4.99 6.45 -12.85
C ALA A 16 -6.44 6.08 -12.50
N ALA A 17 -6.76 5.95 -11.21
CA ALA A 17 -8.13 5.71 -10.77
C ALA A 17 -9.04 6.94 -10.98
N ARG A 18 -8.48 8.16 -11.04
CA ARG A 18 -9.24 9.42 -11.08
C ARG A 18 -9.21 10.10 -12.45
N ASN A 19 -8.02 10.40 -12.97
CA ASN A 19 -7.83 11.27 -14.14
C ASN A 19 -7.15 10.57 -15.33
N ARG A 20 -6.41 9.46 -15.12
CA ARG A 20 -5.68 8.72 -16.17
C ARG A 20 -4.73 9.58 -17.03
N LYS A 21 -4.23 10.69 -16.49
CA LYS A 21 -3.25 11.58 -17.16
C LYS A 21 -1.99 11.70 -16.30
N CYS A 22 -0.84 11.75 -16.95
CA CYS A 22 0.45 11.96 -16.28
C CYS A 22 0.43 13.32 -15.57
N PRO A 23 0.76 13.39 -14.26
CA PRO A 23 0.78 14.66 -13.52
C PRO A 23 1.75 15.71 -14.08
N LEU A 24 2.80 15.29 -14.79
CA LEU A 24 3.85 16.18 -15.29
C LEU A 24 3.64 16.62 -16.74
N CYS A 25 3.35 15.69 -17.65
CA CYS A 25 3.25 15.98 -19.09
C CYS A 25 1.86 15.78 -19.68
N ARG A 26 0.86 15.39 -18.87
CA ARG A 26 -0.53 15.16 -19.28
C ARG A 26 -0.73 14.07 -20.36
N SER A 27 0.30 13.28 -20.69
CA SER A 27 0.14 12.09 -21.53
C SER A 27 -0.76 11.04 -20.87
N ASP A 28 -1.42 10.19 -21.66
CA ASP A 28 -2.31 9.15 -21.15
C ASP A 28 -1.60 8.10 -20.29
N VAL A 29 -2.23 7.75 -19.17
CA VAL A 29 -1.83 6.68 -18.27
C VAL A 29 -2.78 5.50 -18.45
N LYS A 30 -2.36 4.52 -19.26
CA LYS A 30 -3.13 3.28 -19.45
C LYS A 30 -3.04 2.39 -18.20
N ILE A 31 -4.16 1.72 -17.88
CA ILE A 31 -4.27 0.80 -16.73
C ILE A 31 -3.27 -0.36 -16.81
N GLU A 32 -2.93 -0.81 -18.02
CA GLU A 32 -1.97 -1.88 -18.27
C GLU A 32 -0.60 -1.61 -17.63
N TYR A 33 -0.17 -0.35 -17.56
CA TYR A 33 1.10 0.03 -16.92
C TYR A 33 1.10 -0.18 -15.40
N LEU A 34 -0.09 -0.34 -14.78
CA LEU A 34 -0.22 -0.65 -13.36
C LEU A 34 -0.27 -2.16 -13.09
N LYS A 35 -0.63 -2.96 -14.10
CA LYS A 35 -0.64 -4.43 -13.99
C LYS A 35 0.78 -4.97 -13.99
N ASN A 36 1.62 -4.47 -14.90
CA ASN A 36 3.03 -4.84 -15.03
C ASN A 36 3.92 -3.59 -14.95
N PRO A 37 4.09 -2.99 -13.75
CA PRO A 37 4.90 -1.80 -13.60
C PRO A 37 6.39 -2.11 -13.80
N LYS A 38 7.10 -1.25 -14.54
CA LYS A 38 8.57 -1.27 -14.57
C LYS A 38 9.10 -0.60 -13.30
N ILE A 39 9.55 -1.40 -12.34
CA ILE A 39 10.10 -0.92 -11.07
C ILE A 39 11.56 -0.51 -11.27
N ILE A 40 11.92 0.71 -10.85
CA ILE A 40 13.26 1.28 -11.05
C ILE A 40 14.14 1.06 -9.82
N LYS A 41 13.54 1.09 -8.62
CA LYS A 41 14.20 0.80 -7.35
C LYS A 41 13.19 0.04 -6.49
N GLN A 42 13.59 -1.15 -6.05
CA GLN A 42 12.85 -1.90 -5.05
C GLN A 42 13.56 -1.71 -3.73
N GLU A 43 12.89 -1.12 -2.76
CA GLU A 43 13.44 -1.03 -1.41
C GLU A 43 13.18 -2.38 -0.74
N SER A 44 14.18 -3.25 -0.78
CA SER A 44 14.16 -4.52 -0.06
C SER A 44 14.51 -4.25 1.40
N SER A 45 13.53 -4.28 2.29
CA SER A 45 13.81 -4.48 3.71
C SER A 45 14.23 -5.95 3.89
N THR A 46 15.53 -6.21 3.78
CA THR A 46 16.16 -7.54 3.90
C THR A 46 16.18 -8.10 5.32
N ASN A 47 15.67 -7.35 6.31
CA ASN A 47 15.65 -7.81 7.69
C ASN A 47 14.50 -8.78 7.95
N VAL A 48 14.81 -10.07 7.81
CA VAL A 48 13.93 -11.22 8.03
C VAL A 48 13.33 -11.29 9.45
N ASN A 49 13.84 -10.50 10.40
CA ASN A 49 13.39 -10.46 11.79
C ASN A 49 12.69 -9.15 12.19
N GLN A 50 12.32 -8.30 11.23
CA GLN A 50 11.54 -7.11 11.52
C GLN A 50 10.05 -7.40 11.36
N TYR A 51 9.25 -6.92 12.32
CA TYR A 51 7.79 -6.91 12.16
C TYR A 51 7.38 -5.99 11.01
N LYS A 52 6.39 -6.45 10.25
CA LYS A 52 5.75 -5.72 9.17
C LYS A 52 4.23 -5.81 9.32
N TRP A 53 3.55 -4.88 8.67
CA TRP A 53 2.10 -4.82 8.65
C TRP A 53 1.55 -5.33 7.34
N TYR A 54 0.45 -6.05 7.43
CA TYR A 54 -0.20 -6.69 6.30
C TYR A 54 -1.69 -6.41 6.29
N TYR A 55 -2.29 -6.38 5.10
CA TYR A 55 -3.72 -6.34 4.88
C TYR A 55 -4.20 -7.51 4.03
N GLU A 56 -5.37 -8.01 4.36
CA GLU A 56 -5.96 -9.18 3.71
C GLU A 56 -6.33 -8.88 2.25
N GLY A 57 -5.92 -9.76 1.34
CA GLY A 57 -6.30 -9.79 -0.07
C GLY A 57 -7.31 -10.90 -0.35
N VAL A 58 -7.71 -11.04 -1.62
CA VAL A 58 -8.34 -12.30 -2.07
C VAL A 58 -7.27 -13.38 -1.95
N GLU A 59 -7.43 -14.36 -1.06
CA GLU A 59 -6.49 -15.46 -0.83
C GLU A 59 -5.05 -14.98 -0.56
N GLY A 60 -4.77 -14.62 0.70
CA GLY A 60 -3.45 -14.28 1.19
C GLY A 60 -3.29 -12.82 1.61
N TRP A 61 -2.06 -12.47 2.00
CA TRP A 61 -1.74 -11.20 2.65
C TRP A 61 -0.88 -10.31 1.76
N TRP A 62 -1.20 -9.01 1.75
CA TRP A 62 -0.39 -7.98 1.14
C TRP A 62 0.34 -7.20 2.21
N GLU A 63 1.64 -6.97 2.01
CA GLU A 63 2.39 -6.05 2.87
C GLU A 63 1.98 -4.60 2.54
N TYR A 64 1.85 -3.76 3.56
CA TYR A 64 1.77 -2.31 3.33
C TYR A 64 3.09 -1.80 2.74
N GLU A 65 3.05 -0.64 2.09
CA GLU A 65 4.31 0.01 1.70
C GLU A 65 5.12 0.44 2.92
N ILE A 66 6.44 0.59 2.75
CA ILE A 66 7.39 0.86 3.84
C ILE A 66 6.97 2.03 4.72
N ARG A 67 6.57 3.16 4.12
CA ARG A 67 6.15 4.35 4.85
C ARG A 67 4.91 4.09 5.69
N SER A 68 3.89 3.47 5.11
CA SER A 68 2.68 3.11 5.86
C SER A 68 2.98 2.09 6.96
N CYS A 69 3.85 1.11 6.71
CA CYS A 69 4.32 0.20 7.77
C CYS A 69 4.92 0.97 8.96
N ASP A 70 5.78 1.95 8.70
CA ASP A 70 6.41 2.75 9.75
C ASP A 70 5.39 3.62 10.50
N GLU A 71 4.46 4.26 9.79
CA GLU A 71 3.37 5.05 10.38
C GLU A 71 2.48 4.19 11.30
N ILE A 72 2.08 3.00 10.84
CA ILE A 72 1.27 2.06 11.61
C ILE A 72 2.03 1.55 12.83
N GLU A 73 3.30 1.15 12.65
CA GLU A 73 4.14 0.61 13.72
C GLU A 73 4.41 1.65 14.81
N ASN A 74 4.67 2.90 14.44
CA ASN A 74 4.86 3.99 15.40
C ASN A 74 3.59 4.25 16.21
N ALA A 75 2.43 4.29 15.57
CA ALA A 75 1.16 4.46 16.26
C ALA A 75 0.86 3.29 17.21
N PHE A 76 1.09 2.06 16.76
CA PHE A 76 0.92 0.86 17.58
C PHE A 76 1.83 0.89 18.81
N ASN A 77 3.12 1.19 18.63
CA ASN A 77 4.10 1.26 19.72
C ASN A 77 3.84 2.42 20.70
N SER A 78 3.14 3.47 20.27
CA SER A 78 2.69 4.54 21.17
C SER A 78 1.50 4.15 22.06
N GLY A 79 0.92 2.96 21.87
CA GLY A 79 -0.28 2.52 22.58
C GLY A 79 -1.58 3.13 22.05
N ALA A 80 -1.56 3.71 20.85
CA ALA A 80 -2.78 4.19 20.20
C ALA A 80 -3.73 3.02 19.92
N ILE A 81 -5.04 3.26 20.03
CA ILE A 81 -6.08 2.27 19.70
C ILE A 81 -6.42 2.25 18.21
N GLU A 82 -6.10 3.34 17.50
CA GLU A 82 -6.28 3.50 16.07
C GLU A 82 -5.30 4.54 15.49
N CYS A 83 -5.08 4.52 14.18
CA CYS A 83 -4.42 5.60 13.44
C CYS A 83 -5.00 5.75 12.03
N ASP A 84 -4.62 6.84 11.35
CA ASP A 84 -5.00 7.09 9.97
C ASP A 84 -3.77 7.02 9.05
N ILE A 85 -3.94 6.44 7.86
CA ILE A 85 -2.91 6.38 6.81
C ILE A 85 -3.49 6.82 5.46
N ASP A 86 -2.65 7.41 4.60
CA ASP A 86 -3.05 7.82 3.24
C ASP A 86 -2.55 6.83 2.18
N VAL A 87 -3.48 6.19 1.48
CA VAL A 87 -3.18 5.15 0.49
C VAL A 87 -3.87 5.47 -0.84
N SER A 88 -3.08 5.68 -1.89
CA SER A 88 -3.57 6.01 -3.24
C SER A 88 -4.51 7.23 -3.30
N GLY A 89 -4.33 8.18 -2.37
CA GLY A 89 -5.13 9.40 -2.25
C GLY A 89 -6.48 9.23 -1.57
N TYR A 90 -6.63 8.19 -0.75
CA TYR A 90 -7.73 8.03 0.17
C TYR A 90 -7.19 7.78 1.58
N THR A 91 -7.87 8.32 2.58
CA THR A 91 -7.52 8.10 3.98
C THR A 91 -8.22 6.86 4.51
N TYR A 92 -7.42 5.98 5.11
CA TYR A 92 -7.85 4.74 5.74
C TYR A 92 -7.63 4.84 7.24
N LYS A 93 -8.62 4.37 7.99
CA LYS A 93 -8.50 4.14 9.42
C LYS A 93 -7.98 2.73 9.67
N ILE A 94 -7.01 2.63 10.56
CA ILE A 94 -6.39 1.41 11.06
C ILE A 94 -6.85 1.24 12.50
N ASP A 95 -7.68 0.23 12.74
CA ASP A 95 -8.24 -0.09 14.04
C ASP A 95 -7.44 -1.24 14.66
N PHE A 96 -6.61 -0.93 15.66
CA PHE A 96 -5.77 -1.92 16.33
C PHE A 96 -6.56 -2.81 17.29
N LYS A 97 -7.72 -2.37 17.76
CA LYS A 97 -8.56 -3.14 18.68
C LYS A 97 -9.22 -4.31 17.95
N ASN A 98 -9.78 -4.04 16.78
CA ASN A 98 -10.47 -5.05 15.98
C ASN A 98 -9.57 -5.67 14.91
N MET A 99 -8.35 -5.16 14.73
CA MET A 99 -7.42 -5.56 13.67
C MET A 99 -8.05 -5.45 12.29
N LEU A 100 -8.59 -4.25 11.99
CA LEU A 100 -9.25 -3.94 10.72
C LEU A 100 -8.72 -2.65 10.11
N GLN A 101 -8.73 -2.58 8.77
CA GLN A 101 -8.65 -1.33 8.03
C GLN A 101 -9.96 -1.04 7.30
N TYR A 102 -10.30 0.24 7.16
CA TYR A 102 -11.41 0.69 6.32
C TYR A 102 -11.21 2.12 5.86
N ARG A 103 -11.85 2.48 4.73
CA ARG A 103 -11.76 3.84 4.20
C ARG A 103 -12.74 4.73 4.97
N ILE A 104 -12.30 5.92 5.39
CA ILE A 104 -13.11 6.79 6.27
C ILE A 104 -14.45 7.18 5.63
N ASP A 105 -14.47 7.48 4.34
CA ASP A 105 -15.69 7.85 3.61
C ASP A 105 -16.52 6.64 3.11
N ARG A 106 -16.00 5.41 3.23
CA ARG A 106 -16.66 4.16 2.82
C ARG A 106 -16.39 3.05 3.84
N PRO A 107 -16.94 3.16 5.07
CA PRO A 107 -16.56 2.30 6.20
C PRO A 107 -17.10 0.86 6.08
N ASN A 108 -18.06 0.61 5.18
CA ASN A 108 -18.65 -0.72 4.99
C ASN A 108 -17.66 -1.74 4.41
N ARG A 109 -16.67 -1.29 3.65
CA ARG A 109 -15.64 -2.18 3.10
C ARG A 109 -14.45 -2.22 4.04
N LYS A 110 -14.32 -3.33 4.74
CA LYS A 110 -13.24 -3.59 5.69
C LYS A 110 -12.28 -4.66 5.14
N ARG A 111 -11.04 -4.64 5.60
CA ARG A 111 -10.09 -5.74 5.43
C ARG A 111 -9.44 -6.02 6.77
N THR A 112 -9.18 -7.29 7.05
CA THR A 112 -8.36 -7.69 8.20
C THR A 112 -6.95 -7.18 8.01
N ILE A 113 -6.31 -6.77 9.11
CA ILE A 113 -4.89 -6.45 9.15
C ILE A 113 -4.19 -7.38 10.13
N LYS A 114 -2.88 -7.55 9.95
CA LYS A 114 -2.03 -8.23 10.94
C LYS A 114 -0.67 -7.58 11.02
N ARG A 115 -0.05 -7.73 12.19
CA ARG A 115 1.37 -7.48 12.44
C ARG A 115 2.05 -8.82 12.54
N ASP A 116 3.03 -9.07 11.70
CA ASP A 116 3.71 -10.37 11.62
C ASP A 116 5.19 -10.17 11.31
N LEU A 117 6.03 -11.17 11.59
CA LEU A 117 7.42 -11.12 11.15
C LEU A 117 7.47 -11.09 9.63
N SER A 118 8.48 -10.42 9.06
CA SER A 118 8.69 -10.41 7.62
C SER A 118 8.82 -11.84 7.08
N CYS A 119 7.73 -12.37 6.53
CA CYS A 119 7.67 -13.73 5.99
C CYS A 119 7.61 -13.73 4.46
N ASN A 120 8.08 -14.81 3.86
CA ASN A 120 8.00 -15.01 2.40
C ASN A 120 6.58 -15.38 1.93
N ASP A 121 5.66 -15.73 2.85
CA ASP A 121 4.29 -16.12 2.54
C ASP A 121 3.36 -14.89 2.41
N ARG A 122 3.68 -14.03 1.46
CA ARG A 122 2.94 -12.81 1.12
C ARG A 122 2.83 -12.67 -0.38
N LYS A 123 1.74 -12.08 -0.84
CA LYS A 123 1.47 -11.88 -2.28
C LYS A 123 2.42 -10.87 -2.91
N GLY A 124 2.83 -9.87 -2.14
CA GLY A 124 3.47 -8.68 -2.66
C GLY A 124 3.38 -7.50 -1.70
N ILE A 125 3.86 -6.34 -2.14
CA ILE A 125 3.82 -5.07 -1.41
C ILE A 125 2.86 -4.11 -2.12
N ALA A 126 1.89 -3.56 -1.39
CA ALA A 126 1.01 -2.49 -1.86
C ALA A 126 0.24 -2.78 -3.19
N GLY A 127 0.03 -4.07 -3.49
CA GLY A 127 -0.62 -4.55 -4.71
C GLY A 127 0.33 -4.83 -5.89
N ILE A 128 1.65 -4.75 -5.68
CA ILE A 128 2.69 -5.18 -6.62
C ILE A 128 3.12 -6.59 -6.22
N LEU A 129 2.95 -7.57 -7.11
CA LEU A 129 3.41 -8.95 -6.87
C LEU A 129 4.94 -8.98 -6.73
N TYR A 130 5.46 -9.84 -5.85
CA TYR A 130 6.88 -10.21 -5.91
C TYR A 130 7.13 -10.88 -7.26
N GLN A 131 8.13 -10.39 -7.98
CA GLN A 131 8.66 -11.03 -9.20
C GLN A 131 9.74 -12.03 -8.84
#